data_AF-A0A7G3G955-F1
#
_entry.id   AF-A0A7G3G955-F1
#
_cell.length_a   1.000
_cell.length_b   1.000
_cell.length_c   1.000
_cell.angle_alpha   90.00
_cell.angle_beta   90.00
_cell.angle_gamma   90.00
#
_symmetry.space_group_name_H-M   'P 1'
#
loop_
_entity.id
_entity.type
_entity.pdbx_description
1 polymer ?
#
loop_
_entity_poly.entity_id
_entity_poly.type
_entity_poly.pdbx_seq_one_letter_code
_entity_poly.pdbx_strand_id
1 'polypeptide(L)'
;MKDEIISKANQSYMSGDYLNAYNLYKQAALRMSTNSFDLNILLCANRLNNISVNKEKLPSENSPYSLTELHKNNPEQVYLNLEKRNNPIWLSLGENCLSDNILQRHGLKSFSSPYAASRSNIDYVIALEKENYASILLKENLVYEDAWGKKVVRSTSIINADDIYEPSCSKGFEFTHHDPISSINDRNSFQRRIQRLNEFRKKKDVVFLYHHRITERSNLIKLREKFSTFISFYLGNQSNCHLIFFYQTLIPKGGDSLNLISFHQI
;
A
#
# COMPACT_ATOMS: atom_id res chain seq x y z
N MET A 1 13.10 -24.43 2.03
CA MET A 1 13.91 -23.94 0.88
C MET A 1 13.40 -22.61 0.30
N LYS A 2 12.10 -22.44 -0.03
CA LYS A 2 11.54 -21.17 -0.55
C LYS A 2 11.65 -19.99 0.43
N ASP A 3 11.33 -20.22 1.70
CA ASP A 3 11.38 -19.19 2.75
C ASP A 3 12.82 -18.82 3.16
N GLU A 4 13.80 -19.66 2.82
CA GLU A 4 15.17 -19.52 3.29
C GLU A 4 15.94 -18.46 2.48
N ILE A 5 15.74 -18.39 1.16
CA ILE A 5 16.39 -17.40 0.29
C ILE A 5 15.86 -15.99 0.57
N ILE A 6 14.54 -15.86 0.77
CA ILE A 6 13.91 -14.57 1.10
C ILE A 6 14.31 -14.13 2.51
N SER A 7 14.35 -15.05 3.48
CA SER A 7 14.81 -14.75 4.84
C SER A 7 16.27 -14.27 4.85
N LYS A 8 17.15 -14.91 4.08
CA LYS A 8 18.54 -14.48 3.89
C LYS A 8 18.65 -13.14 3.15
N ALA A 9 17.80 -12.88 2.16
CA ALA A 9 17.75 -11.59 1.46
C ALA A 9 17.39 -10.45 2.42
N ASN A 10 16.37 -10.67 3.26
CA ASN A 10 15.94 -9.70 4.28
C ASN A 10 17.03 -9.48 5.34
N GLN A 11 17.68 -10.55 5.84
CA GLN A 11 18.79 -10.42 6.79
C GLN A 11 19.95 -9.61 6.21
N SER A 12 20.32 -9.87 4.95
CA SER A 12 21.36 -9.13 4.24
C SER A 12 20.98 -7.66 4.10
N TYR A 13 19.73 -7.36 3.72
CA TYR A 13 19.21 -5.99 3.62
C TYR A 13 19.26 -5.24 4.96
N MET A 14 18.82 -5.88 6.04
CA MET A 14 18.82 -5.28 7.39
C MET A 14 20.23 -5.07 7.95
N SER A 15 21.19 -5.90 7.54
CA SER A 15 22.61 -5.75 7.91
C SER A 15 23.37 -4.71 7.09
N GLY A 16 22.74 -4.10 6.07
CA GLY A 16 23.38 -3.14 5.17
C GLY A 16 24.14 -3.78 3.99
N ASP A 17 24.13 -5.11 3.86
CA ASP A 17 24.70 -5.84 2.72
C ASP A 17 23.72 -5.85 1.54
N TYR A 18 23.58 -4.69 0.92
CA TYR A 18 22.60 -4.47 -0.15
C TYR A 18 22.93 -5.21 -1.45
N LEU A 19 24.20 -5.55 -1.69
CA LEU A 19 24.63 -6.29 -2.89
C LEU A 19 24.18 -7.74 -2.81
N ASN A 20 24.39 -8.35 -1.65
CA ASN A 20 23.93 -9.69 -1.38
C ASN A 20 22.40 -9.76 -1.32
N ALA A 21 21.76 -8.78 -0.67
CA ALA A 21 20.30 -8.65 -0.67
C ALA A 21 19.73 -8.56 -2.11
N TYR A 22 20.29 -7.69 -2.96
CA TYR A 22 19.91 -7.55 -4.36
C TYR A 22 19.98 -8.88 -5.11
N ASN A 23 21.11 -9.57 -5.00
CA ASN A 23 21.33 -10.85 -5.69
C ASN A 23 20.37 -11.94 -5.20
N LEU A 24 20.09 -11.99 -3.90
CA LEU A 24 19.16 -12.96 -3.31
C LEU A 24 17.70 -12.65 -3.71
N TYR A 25 17.28 -11.38 -3.77
CA TYR A 25 15.97 -11.01 -4.29
C TYR A 25 15.84 -11.31 -5.78
N LYS A 26 16.88 -11.07 -6.59
CA LYS A 26 16.91 -11.42 -8.01
C LYS A 26 16.81 -12.94 -8.22
N GLN A 27 17.52 -13.72 -7.41
CA GLN A 27 17.41 -15.18 -7.42
C GLN A 27 16.03 -15.66 -6.98
N ALA A 28 15.41 -15.01 -5.99
CA ALA A 28 14.04 -15.31 -5.58
C ALA A 28 13.04 -15.01 -6.72
N ALA A 29 13.17 -13.84 -7.37
CA ALA A 29 12.32 -13.44 -8.50
C ALA A 29 12.41 -14.43 -9.67
N LEU A 30 13.62 -14.82 -10.05
CA LEU A 30 13.88 -15.80 -11.13
C LEU A 30 13.32 -17.19 -10.82
N ARG A 31 13.38 -17.64 -9.56
CA ARG A 31 12.87 -18.97 -9.16
C ARG A 31 11.36 -19.01 -8.96
N MET A 32 10.74 -17.85 -8.73
CA MET A 32 9.33 -17.77 -8.38
C MET A 32 8.46 -17.32 -9.57
N SER A 33 9.05 -16.91 -10.69
CA SER A 33 8.34 -16.31 -11.83
C SER A 33 7.40 -15.18 -11.38
N THR A 34 7.79 -14.43 -10.34
CA THR A 34 6.97 -13.37 -9.76
C THR A 34 7.72 -12.04 -9.70
N ASN A 35 7.08 -11.00 -10.23
CA ASN A 35 7.48 -9.59 -10.16
C ASN A 35 7.24 -8.94 -8.77
N SER A 36 6.75 -9.71 -7.79
CA SER A 36 6.50 -9.24 -6.41
C SER A 36 7.77 -8.80 -5.66
N PHE A 37 8.95 -9.06 -6.23
CA PHE A 37 10.25 -8.68 -5.69
C PHE A 37 10.86 -7.48 -6.41
N ASP A 38 10.25 -6.97 -7.48
CA ASP A 38 10.80 -5.88 -8.29
C ASP A 38 11.04 -4.62 -7.47
N LEU A 39 10.18 -4.34 -6.49
CA LEU A 39 10.40 -3.25 -5.52
C LEU A 39 11.63 -3.49 -4.64
N ASN A 40 11.83 -4.70 -4.14
CA ASN A 40 13.00 -5.01 -3.30
C ASN A 40 14.30 -4.97 -4.10
N ILE A 41 14.27 -5.47 -5.34
CA ILE A 41 15.38 -5.42 -6.29
C ILE A 41 15.72 -3.97 -6.63
N LEU A 42 14.71 -3.13 -6.92
CA LEU A 42 14.86 -1.71 -7.18
C LEU A 42 15.47 -0.97 -5.98
N LEU A 43 14.97 -1.23 -4.76
CA LEU A 43 15.47 -0.59 -3.54
C LEU A 43 16.93 -0.99 -3.23
N CYS A 44 17.31 -2.24 -3.47
CA CYS A 44 18.70 -2.67 -3.28
C CYS A 44 19.64 -2.08 -4.35
N ALA A 45 19.24 -2.06 -5.63
CA ALA A 45 20.01 -1.44 -6.70
C ALA A 45 20.28 0.05 -6.42
N ASN A 46 19.28 0.75 -5.87
CA ASN A 46 19.41 2.17 -5.52
C ASN A 46 20.37 2.40 -4.34
N ARG A 47 20.37 1.53 -3.32
CA ARG A 47 21.35 1.59 -2.23
C ARG A 47 22.78 1.36 -2.74
N LEU A 48 22.97 0.46 -3.70
CA LEU A 48 24.27 0.18 -4.33
C LEU A 48 24.76 1.34 -5.21
N ASN A 49 23.85 1.95 -5.97
CA ASN A 49 24.18 3.12 -6.78
C ASN A 49 24.53 4.32 -5.90
N ASN A 50 23.85 4.54 -4.78
CA ASN A 50 24.20 5.63 -3.85
C ASN A 50 25.55 5.43 -3.13
N ILE A 51 25.98 4.17 -2.93
CA ILE A 51 27.34 3.87 -2.44
C ILE A 51 28.38 4.20 -3.53
N SER A 52 28.01 4.03 -4.80
CA SER A 52 28.87 4.24 -5.97
C SER A 52 28.96 5.70 -6.42
N VAL A 53 27.90 6.51 -6.22
CA VAL A 53 27.81 7.94 -6.59
C VAL A 53 28.68 8.85 -5.70
N ASN A 54 29.31 8.31 -4.64
CA ASN A 54 30.42 8.98 -3.96
C ASN A 54 31.74 8.95 -4.76
N LYS A 55 31.75 8.38 -5.97
CA LYS A 55 32.87 8.51 -6.92
C LYS A 55 32.36 8.80 -8.34
N GLU A 56 32.72 10.00 -8.79
CA GLU A 56 32.87 10.45 -10.18
C GLU A 56 31.62 10.92 -10.95
N LYS A 57 31.85 12.07 -11.63
CA LYS A 57 30.95 12.83 -12.51
C LYS A 57 31.00 12.30 -13.96
N LEU A 58 30.02 12.77 -14.76
CA LEU A 58 29.93 12.93 -16.24
C LEU A 58 28.94 11.96 -16.92
N PRO A 59 28.53 12.18 -18.19
CA PRO A 59 28.09 13.39 -18.91
C PRO A 59 26.75 13.18 -19.68
N SER A 60 26.31 14.22 -20.40
CA SER A 60 25.13 14.31 -21.28
C SER A 60 25.21 13.47 -22.57
N GLU A 61 24.07 12.92 -23.05
CA GLU A 61 23.38 13.30 -24.32
C GLU A 61 22.30 12.28 -24.80
N ASN A 62 21.14 12.87 -25.17
CA ASN A 62 20.28 12.67 -26.34
C ASN A 62 19.80 11.28 -26.83
N SER A 63 18.48 11.07 -26.77
CA SER A 63 17.73 10.27 -27.78
C SER A 63 16.26 10.77 -27.90
N PRO A 64 15.68 10.84 -29.11
CA PRO A 64 14.46 11.60 -29.39
C PRO A 64 13.24 10.68 -29.56
N TYR A 65 12.54 10.35 -28.47
CA TYR A 65 11.14 9.91 -28.57
C TYR A 65 10.32 10.50 -27.43
N SER A 66 9.34 11.31 -27.83
CA SER A 66 8.40 12.05 -27.01
C SER A 66 7.30 11.13 -26.46
N LEU A 67 7.30 10.96 -25.12
CA LEU A 67 6.19 10.49 -24.29
C LEU A 67 5.80 11.58 -23.27
N THR A 68 5.82 12.84 -23.72
CA THR A 68 5.30 14.01 -22.97
C THR A 68 3.80 13.81 -22.77
N GLU A 69 3.18 13.70 -21.59
CA GLU A 69 3.42 14.38 -20.31
C GLU A 69 2.88 13.55 -19.11
N LEU A 70 3.53 12.45 -18.72
CA LEU A 70 3.18 11.72 -17.47
C LEU A 70 4.34 11.54 -16.48
N HIS A 71 5.50 12.15 -16.75
CA HIS A 71 6.69 12.08 -15.90
C HIS A 71 7.11 13.47 -15.41
N LYS A 72 6.39 14.04 -14.44
CA LYS A 72 6.88 15.24 -13.74
C LYS A 72 7.28 15.06 -12.29
N ASN A 73 7.26 13.84 -11.76
CA ASN A 73 8.04 13.52 -10.57
C ASN A 73 8.65 12.12 -10.72
N ASN A 74 9.97 12.04 -10.82
CA ASN A 74 10.69 10.77 -10.67
C ASN A 74 10.32 10.19 -9.28
N PRO A 75 9.76 8.97 -9.16
CA PRO A 75 9.42 8.35 -7.87
C PRO A 75 10.57 8.41 -6.85
N GLU A 76 11.82 8.38 -7.33
CA GLU A 76 13.05 8.56 -6.53
C GLU A 76 13.12 9.95 -5.87
N GLN A 77 12.82 11.01 -6.63
CA GLN A 77 12.84 12.38 -6.13
C GLN A 77 11.68 12.63 -5.16
N VAL A 78 10.53 12.00 -5.38
CA VAL A 78 9.38 12.04 -4.47
C VAL A 78 9.73 11.43 -3.13
N TYR A 79 10.29 10.21 -3.14
CA TYR A 79 10.70 9.51 -1.93
C TYR A 79 11.76 10.31 -1.14
N LEU A 80 12.81 10.80 -1.83
CA LEU A 80 13.85 11.62 -1.22
C LEU A 80 13.31 12.95 -0.67
N ASN A 81 12.33 13.56 -1.35
CA ASN A 81 11.67 14.78 -0.87
C ASN A 81 10.73 14.50 0.31
N LEU A 82 10.19 13.28 0.46
CA LEU A 82 9.37 12.87 1.60
C LEU A 82 10.22 12.51 2.82
N GLU A 83 11.36 11.85 2.64
CA GLU A 83 12.32 11.57 3.73
C GLU A 83 12.93 12.85 4.32
N LYS A 84 13.13 13.89 3.49
CA LYS A 84 13.63 15.21 3.94
C LYS A 84 12.59 16.03 4.72
N ARG A 85 11.32 15.62 4.74
CA ARG A 85 10.27 16.29 5.53
C ARG A 85 10.32 15.82 6.98
N ASN A 86 9.67 16.59 7.85
CA ASN A 86 9.72 16.48 9.30
C ASN A 86 9.05 15.18 9.84
N ASN A 87 9.64 14.03 9.53
CA ASN A 87 9.21 12.67 9.88
C ASN A 87 7.72 12.40 9.58
N PRO A 88 7.33 12.21 8.30
CA PRO A 88 5.95 11.97 7.93
C PRO A 88 5.43 10.63 8.49
N ILE A 89 4.12 10.55 8.71
CA ILE A 89 3.46 9.32 9.14
C ILE A 89 3.16 8.45 7.91
N TRP A 90 3.70 7.24 7.88
CA TRP A 90 3.47 6.26 6.82
C TRP A 90 2.44 5.21 7.24
N LEU A 91 1.35 5.13 6.47
CA LEU A 91 0.22 4.24 6.74
C LEU A 91 -0.13 3.42 5.52
N SER A 92 -0.51 2.16 5.76
CA SER A 92 -1.01 1.28 4.70
C SER A 92 -2.49 1.50 4.44
N LEU A 93 -2.87 1.33 3.19
CA LEU A 93 -4.23 1.36 2.68
C LEU A 93 -4.38 0.33 1.55
N GLY A 94 -5.60 -0.13 1.29
CA GLY A 94 -5.94 -0.84 0.07
C GLY A 94 -6.51 -2.24 0.29
N GLU A 95 -6.64 -2.94 -0.84
CA GLU A 95 -7.49 -4.12 -0.98
C GLU A 95 -7.01 -5.36 -0.22
N ASN A 96 -5.76 -5.35 0.27
CA ASN A 96 -5.18 -6.40 1.10
C ASN A 96 -4.03 -5.87 1.96
N CYS A 97 -3.46 -6.76 2.78
CA CYS A 97 -2.34 -6.45 3.67
C CYS A 97 -1.00 -6.21 2.96
N LEU A 98 -0.96 -6.15 1.62
CA LEU A 98 0.31 -6.02 0.88
C LEU A 98 0.99 -4.69 1.21
N SER A 99 0.25 -3.58 1.23
CA SER A 99 0.76 -2.27 1.62
C SER A 99 1.36 -2.28 3.03
N ASP A 100 0.68 -2.92 3.99
CA ASP A 100 1.15 -3.02 5.38
C ASP A 100 2.45 -3.80 5.49
N ASN A 101 2.54 -4.94 4.78
CA ASN A 101 3.74 -5.76 4.71
C ASN A 101 4.91 -5.02 4.07
N ILE A 102 4.68 -4.25 2.98
CA ILE A 102 5.72 -3.45 2.33
C ILE A 102 6.26 -2.40 3.29
N LEU A 103 5.38 -1.60 3.92
CA LEU A 103 5.81 -0.57 4.86
C LEU A 103 6.56 -1.16 6.06
N GLN A 104 6.13 -2.32 6.57
CA GLN A 104 6.80 -2.99 7.68
C GLN A 104 8.19 -3.50 7.28
N ARG A 105 8.32 -4.16 6.12
CA ARG A 105 9.60 -4.71 5.63
C ARG A 105 10.67 -3.65 5.41
N HIS A 106 10.25 -2.44 5.04
CA HIS A 106 11.17 -1.31 4.82
C HIS A 106 11.33 -0.40 6.04
N GLY A 107 10.76 -0.75 7.20
CA GLY A 107 10.88 0.06 8.42
C GLY A 107 10.20 1.43 8.33
N LEU A 108 9.29 1.63 7.36
CA LEU A 108 8.59 2.89 7.16
C LEU A 108 7.31 2.98 7.99
N LYS A 109 6.65 1.84 8.24
CA LYS A 109 5.35 1.79 8.93
C LYS A 109 5.37 2.53 10.27
N SER A 110 4.55 3.57 10.40
CA SER A 110 4.45 4.33 11.65
C SER A 110 3.57 3.65 12.69
N PHE A 111 2.40 3.15 12.28
CA PHE A 111 1.50 2.33 13.10
C PHE A 111 0.44 1.66 12.23
N SER A 112 -0.28 0.69 12.80
CA SER A 112 -1.46 0.10 12.16
C SER A 112 -2.65 1.06 12.25
N SER A 113 -3.05 1.64 11.12
CA SER A 113 -4.29 2.41 10.99
C SER A 113 -5.52 1.47 11.06
N PRO A 114 -6.75 2.01 11.15
CA PRO A 114 -7.97 1.22 10.95
C PRO A 114 -7.96 0.43 9.62
N TYR A 115 -7.29 0.97 8.60
CA TYR A 115 -7.20 0.38 7.26
C TYR A 115 -6.25 -0.80 7.17
N ALA A 116 -5.14 -0.77 7.92
CA ALA A 116 -4.09 -1.78 7.87
C ALA A 116 -4.57 -3.21 8.19
N ALA A 117 -5.62 -3.31 9.01
CA ALA A 117 -6.13 -4.59 9.49
C ALA A 117 -7.32 -5.12 8.68
N SER A 118 -7.61 -4.48 7.53
CA SER A 118 -8.80 -4.74 6.75
C SER A 118 -8.50 -5.00 5.29
N ARG A 119 -9.34 -5.83 4.65
CA ARG A 119 -9.50 -5.82 3.20
C ARG A 119 -10.63 -4.86 2.87
N SER A 120 -10.27 -3.71 2.33
CA SER A 120 -11.24 -2.69 1.93
C SER A 120 -10.75 -1.93 0.70
N ASN A 121 -11.67 -1.55 -0.17
CA ASN A 121 -11.37 -0.65 -1.28
C ASN A 121 -11.48 0.82 -0.82
N ILE A 122 -11.07 1.75 -1.69
CA ILE A 122 -11.06 3.18 -1.36
C ILE A 122 -12.46 3.76 -1.10
N ASP A 123 -13.54 3.17 -1.63
CA ASP A 123 -14.91 3.64 -1.33
C ASP A 123 -15.29 3.41 0.13
N TYR A 124 -14.95 2.24 0.66
CA TYR A 124 -15.19 1.95 2.07
C TYR A 124 -14.36 2.83 2.98
N VAL A 125 -13.11 3.09 2.61
CA VAL A 125 -12.25 4.03 3.34
C VAL A 125 -12.87 5.43 3.36
N ILE A 126 -13.30 5.95 2.20
CA ILE A 126 -13.94 7.27 2.11
C ILE A 126 -15.23 7.32 2.94
N ALA A 127 -16.05 6.27 2.90
CA ALA A 127 -17.28 6.22 3.68
C ALA A 127 -16.99 6.21 5.19
N LEU A 128 -15.98 5.47 5.64
CA LEU A 128 -15.53 5.50 7.03
C LEU A 128 -15.07 6.89 7.46
N GLU A 129 -14.36 7.60 6.60
CA GLU A 129 -13.92 8.97 6.89
C GLU A 129 -15.10 9.94 6.99
N LYS A 130 -16.09 9.83 6.10
CA LYS A 130 -17.30 10.66 6.11
C LYS A 130 -18.14 10.44 7.35
N GLU A 131 -18.27 9.19 7.80
CA GLU A 131 -19.08 8.82 8.96
C GLU A 131 -18.31 8.92 10.29
N ASN A 132 -17.04 9.35 10.24
CA ASN A 132 -16.13 9.37 11.40
C ASN A 132 -16.16 8.03 12.16
N TYR A 133 -16.18 6.92 11.41
CA TYR A 133 -16.19 5.54 11.92
C TYR A 133 -17.37 5.20 12.86
N ALA A 134 -18.46 5.98 12.88
CA ALA A 134 -19.54 5.80 13.85
C ALA A 134 -20.22 4.42 13.75
N SER A 135 -20.36 3.89 12.53
CA SER A 135 -21.16 2.70 12.23
C SER A 135 -20.37 1.37 12.20
N ILE A 136 -19.04 1.44 12.07
CA ILE A 136 -18.17 0.30 11.67
C ILE A 136 -18.05 -0.81 12.71
N LEU A 137 -18.31 -0.50 13.99
CA LEU A 137 -18.28 -1.48 15.08
C LEU A 137 -19.66 -1.74 15.68
N LEU A 138 -20.74 -1.19 15.11
CA LEU A 138 -22.10 -1.45 15.59
C LEU A 138 -22.46 -2.91 15.33
N LYS A 139 -22.98 -3.61 16.35
CA LYS A 139 -23.15 -5.07 16.31
C LYS A 139 -24.13 -5.50 15.22
N GLU A 140 -25.16 -4.71 14.99
CA GLU A 140 -26.16 -4.86 13.94
C GLU A 140 -25.58 -4.78 12.51
N ASN A 141 -24.41 -4.13 12.36
CA ASN A 141 -23.71 -4.03 11.08
C ASN A 141 -22.61 -5.08 10.93
N LEU A 142 -22.36 -5.92 11.93
CA LEU A 142 -21.29 -6.91 11.91
C LEU A 142 -21.84 -8.31 11.63
N VAL A 143 -21.36 -8.93 10.55
CA VAL A 143 -21.74 -10.28 10.14
C VAL A 143 -20.53 -11.19 10.06
N TYR A 144 -20.71 -12.46 10.38
CA TYR A 144 -19.72 -13.48 10.08
C TYR A 144 -19.90 -13.97 8.65
N GLU A 145 -18.79 -14.12 7.93
CA GLU A 145 -18.76 -14.71 6.60
C GLU A 145 -17.63 -15.74 6.48
N ASP A 146 -17.77 -16.64 5.52
CA ASP A 146 -16.64 -17.46 5.06
C ASP A 146 -15.87 -16.72 3.97
N ALA A 147 -14.57 -16.58 4.18
CA ALA A 147 -13.63 -16.04 3.21
C ALA A 147 -12.50 -17.06 3.01
N TRP A 148 -12.61 -17.86 1.95
CA TRP A 148 -11.66 -18.91 1.58
C TRP A 148 -11.48 -19.97 2.68
N GLY A 149 -12.58 -20.47 3.26
CA GLY A 149 -12.56 -21.48 4.32
C GLY A 149 -12.15 -20.93 5.69
N LYS A 150 -12.13 -19.60 5.85
CA LYS A 150 -11.86 -18.93 7.12
C LYS A 150 -13.05 -18.07 7.50
N LYS A 151 -13.48 -18.20 8.75
CA LYS A 151 -14.46 -17.32 9.36
C LYS A 151 -13.86 -15.92 9.54
N VAL A 152 -14.46 -14.92 8.92
CA VAL A 152 -14.11 -13.50 9.05
C VAL A 152 -15.31 -12.70 9.53
N VAL A 153 -15.07 -11.52 10.08
CA VAL A 153 -16.13 -10.55 10.36
C VAL A 153 -16.12 -9.47 9.27
N ARG A 154 -17.28 -9.08 8.78
CA ARG A 154 -17.44 -7.92 7.89
C ARG A 154 -18.39 -6.90 8.51
N SER A 155 -18.07 -5.62 8.34
CA SER A 155 -19.07 -4.57 8.51
C SER A 155 -19.83 -4.36 7.21
N THR A 156 -21.15 -4.49 7.29
CA THR A 156 -22.11 -4.18 6.23
C THR A 156 -22.62 -2.74 6.30
N SER A 157 -22.08 -1.91 7.20
CA SER A 157 -22.50 -0.51 7.33
C SER A 157 -22.29 0.31 6.05
N ILE A 158 -21.40 -0.14 5.16
CA ILE A 158 -21.08 0.52 3.89
C ILE A 158 -21.28 -0.47 2.75
N ILE A 159 -22.34 -0.30 1.98
CA ILE A 159 -22.81 -1.31 1.01
C ILE A 159 -22.44 -0.93 -0.43
N ASN A 160 -22.26 0.35 -0.73
CA ASN A 160 -22.10 0.83 -2.10
C ASN A 160 -20.64 1.09 -2.44
N ALA A 161 -19.99 0.11 -3.07
CA ALA A 161 -18.73 0.30 -3.78
C ALA A 161 -19.00 0.35 -5.29
N ASP A 162 -18.23 1.15 -6.02
CA ASP A 162 -18.30 1.13 -7.47
C ASP A 162 -17.87 -0.22 -8.06
N ASP A 163 -18.39 -0.55 -9.25
CA ASP A 163 -18.01 -1.76 -9.98
C ASP A 163 -16.66 -1.60 -10.71
N ILE A 164 -15.62 -1.22 -9.98
CA ILE A 164 -14.25 -1.00 -10.50
C ILE A 164 -13.18 -1.82 -9.77
N TYR A 165 -13.57 -2.55 -8.72
CA TYR A 165 -12.69 -3.36 -7.89
C TYR A 165 -12.83 -4.85 -8.20
N GLU A 166 -11.90 -5.66 -7.69
CA GLU A 166 -12.07 -7.11 -7.66
C GLU A 166 -13.24 -7.48 -6.74
N PRO A 167 -14.15 -8.41 -7.13
CA PRO A 167 -15.39 -8.68 -6.39
C PRO A 167 -15.21 -8.96 -4.89
N SER A 168 -14.13 -9.64 -4.48
CA SER A 168 -13.89 -9.94 -3.07
C SER A 168 -13.63 -8.70 -2.21
N CYS A 169 -13.21 -7.60 -2.85
CA CYS A 169 -12.96 -6.31 -2.21
C CYS A 169 -14.20 -5.40 -2.17
N SER A 170 -15.34 -5.86 -2.70
CA SER A 170 -16.61 -5.12 -2.76
C SER A 170 -17.71 -5.72 -1.87
N LYS A 171 -17.33 -6.45 -0.81
CA LYS A 171 -18.25 -7.09 0.14
C LYS A 171 -18.35 -6.38 1.50
N GLY A 172 -18.05 -5.09 1.54
CA GLY A 172 -17.94 -4.32 2.77
C GLY A 172 -16.55 -4.40 3.41
N PHE A 173 -16.44 -3.89 4.63
CA PHE A 173 -15.18 -3.77 5.35
C PHE A 173 -14.83 -5.04 6.11
N GLU A 174 -13.83 -5.79 5.65
CA GLU A 174 -13.41 -7.06 6.27
C GLU A 174 -12.46 -6.84 7.44
N PHE A 175 -12.70 -7.48 8.57
CA PHE A 175 -11.74 -7.63 9.67
C PHE A 175 -10.98 -8.94 9.50
N THR A 176 -9.88 -8.92 8.74
CA THR A 176 -9.19 -10.15 8.27
C THR A 176 -8.56 -10.97 9.39
N HIS A 177 -8.14 -10.32 10.49
CA HIS A 177 -7.43 -10.96 11.61
C HIS A 177 -8.06 -10.65 12.98
N HIS A 178 -9.24 -10.06 12.99
CA HIS A 178 -9.88 -9.57 14.21
C HIS A 178 -11.35 -9.99 14.24
N ASP A 179 -11.85 -10.27 15.45
CA ASP A 179 -13.24 -10.60 15.66
C ASP A 179 -13.91 -9.55 16.56
N PRO A 180 -14.31 -8.38 16.02
CA PRO A 180 -14.95 -7.34 16.80
C PRO A 180 -16.37 -7.70 17.27
N ILE A 181 -16.91 -8.88 16.92
CA ILE A 181 -18.18 -9.38 17.46
C ILE A 181 -17.91 -10.09 18.79
N SER A 182 -16.95 -11.01 18.83
CA SER A 182 -16.70 -11.86 20.01
C SER A 182 -15.58 -11.34 20.93
N SER A 183 -14.68 -10.49 20.43
CA SER A 183 -13.48 -10.03 21.15
C SER A 183 -13.55 -8.54 21.49
N ILE A 184 -13.76 -8.24 22.77
CA ILE A 184 -13.68 -6.86 23.29
C ILE A 184 -12.29 -6.25 23.09
N ASN A 185 -11.24 -7.08 23.11
CA ASN A 185 -9.87 -6.64 22.89
C ASN A 185 -9.66 -6.16 21.45
N ASP A 186 -10.25 -6.84 20.47
CA ASP A 186 -10.19 -6.44 19.07
C ASP A 186 -10.97 -5.14 18.83
N ARG A 187 -12.15 -5.00 19.44
CA ARG A 187 -12.93 -3.75 19.42
C ARG A 187 -12.13 -2.58 19.98
N ASN A 188 -11.58 -2.74 21.18
CA ASN A 188 -10.78 -1.72 21.84
C ASN A 188 -9.51 -1.40 21.05
N SER A 189 -8.88 -2.40 20.43
CA SER A 189 -7.72 -2.22 19.54
C SER A 189 -8.09 -1.37 18.33
N PHE A 190 -9.21 -1.66 17.67
CA PHE A 190 -9.69 -0.89 16.52
C PHE A 190 -10.01 0.56 16.91
N GLN A 191 -10.69 0.78 18.04
CA GLN A 191 -10.98 2.13 18.56
C GLN A 191 -9.70 2.93 18.85
N ARG A 192 -8.68 2.32 19.45
CA ARG A 192 -7.37 2.97 19.66
C ARG A 192 -6.71 3.36 18.34
N ARG A 193 -6.84 2.54 17.28
CA ARG A 193 -6.31 2.88 15.95
C ARG A 193 -7.04 4.08 15.34
N ILE A 194 -8.36 4.18 15.51
CA ILE A 194 -9.14 5.35 15.08
C ILE A 194 -8.69 6.59 15.84
N GLN A 195 -8.60 6.50 17.18
CA GLN A 195 -8.16 7.62 18.02
C GLN A 195 -6.77 8.11 17.59
N ARG A 196 -5.81 7.20 17.46
CA ARG A 196 -4.45 7.52 17.04
C ARG A 196 -4.42 8.16 15.65
N LEU A 197 -5.20 7.67 14.70
CA LEU A 197 -5.29 8.28 13.37
C LEU A 197 -5.84 9.72 13.43
N ASN A 198 -6.85 9.96 14.27
CA ASN A 198 -7.44 11.28 14.50
C ASN A 198 -6.48 12.26 15.17
N GLU A 199 -5.54 11.78 15.99
CA GLU A 199 -4.51 12.63 16.60
C GLU A 199 -3.60 13.28 15.56
N PHE A 200 -3.33 12.62 14.43
CA PHE A 200 -2.43 13.12 13.38
C PHE A 200 -3.14 13.78 12.20
N ARG A 201 -4.43 13.48 12.01
CA ARG A 201 -5.25 14.02 10.92
C ARG A 201 -5.14 15.55 10.84
N LYS A 202 -4.78 16.07 9.66
CA LYS A 202 -4.60 17.51 9.39
C LYS A 202 -3.60 18.25 10.30
N LYS A 203 -2.76 17.50 11.03
CA LYS A 203 -1.76 18.04 11.97
C LYS A 203 -0.33 17.62 11.63
N LYS A 204 -0.16 16.52 10.89
CA LYS A 204 1.13 16.01 10.45
C LYS A 204 1.07 15.60 8.99
N ASP A 205 2.22 15.67 8.32
CA ASP A 205 2.36 15.11 6.99
C ASP A 205 2.10 13.60 7.04
N VAL A 206 1.24 13.10 6.15
CA VAL A 206 0.89 11.68 6.05
C VAL A 206 1.18 11.16 4.65
N VAL A 207 1.72 9.96 4.56
CA VAL A 207 1.90 9.21 3.32
C VAL A 207 1.13 7.90 3.42
N PHE A 208 0.16 7.73 2.53
CA PHE A 208 -0.58 6.48 2.37
C PHE A 208 0.01 5.65 1.25
N LEU A 209 0.25 4.37 1.50
CA LEU A 209 0.58 3.39 0.46
C LEU A 209 -0.67 2.57 0.14
N TYR A 210 -1.21 2.73 -1.08
CA TYR A 210 -2.44 2.08 -1.54
C TYR A 210 -2.14 0.97 -2.55
N HIS A 211 -2.70 -0.22 -2.31
CA HIS A 211 -2.67 -1.35 -3.24
C HIS A 211 -4.02 -1.57 -3.93
N HIS A 212 -4.00 -1.70 -5.25
CA HIS A 212 -5.17 -2.01 -6.10
C HIS A 212 -4.98 -3.29 -6.92
N ARG A 213 -6.01 -4.10 -7.09
CA ARG A 213 -6.01 -5.21 -8.05
C ARG A 213 -6.72 -4.77 -9.33
N ILE A 214 -5.95 -4.53 -10.39
CA ILE A 214 -6.50 -4.21 -11.70
C ILE A 214 -7.20 -5.44 -12.26
N THR A 215 -8.47 -5.27 -12.60
CA THR A 215 -9.29 -6.22 -13.36
C THR A 215 -9.76 -5.55 -14.65
N GLU A 216 -10.45 -6.29 -15.52
CA GLU A 216 -11.08 -5.73 -16.73
C GLU A 216 -12.10 -4.63 -16.43
N ARG A 217 -12.63 -4.59 -15.20
CA ARG A 217 -13.59 -3.59 -14.74
C ARG A 217 -12.93 -2.34 -14.15
N SER A 218 -11.62 -2.36 -13.92
CA SER A 218 -10.94 -1.27 -13.22
C SER A 218 -10.92 0.02 -14.04
N ASN A 219 -11.18 1.13 -13.34
CA ASN A 219 -11.19 2.47 -13.92
C ASN A 219 -10.22 3.38 -13.14
N LEU A 220 -9.03 3.59 -13.69
CA LEU A 220 -7.97 4.37 -13.05
C LEU A 220 -8.31 5.86 -12.90
N ILE A 221 -9.10 6.42 -13.83
CA ILE A 221 -9.56 7.81 -13.75
C ILE A 221 -10.46 7.97 -12.52
N LYS A 222 -11.44 7.08 -12.38
CA LYS A 222 -12.37 7.08 -11.24
C LYS A 222 -11.65 6.81 -9.92
N LEU A 223 -10.65 5.92 -9.90
CA LEU A 223 -9.80 5.72 -8.73
C LEU A 223 -9.05 7.00 -8.35
N ARG A 224 -8.50 7.73 -9.32
CA ARG A 224 -7.81 9.00 -9.07
C ARG A 224 -8.72 10.04 -8.40
N GLU A 225 -9.95 10.18 -8.89
CA GLU A 225 -10.95 11.08 -8.28
C GLU A 225 -11.24 10.69 -6.82
N LYS A 226 -11.35 9.38 -6.54
CA LYS A 226 -11.52 8.87 -5.18
C LYS A 226 -10.31 9.12 -4.31
N PHE A 227 -9.09 8.93 -4.82
CA PHE A 227 -7.87 9.26 -4.09
C PHE A 227 -7.80 10.74 -3.74
N SER A 228 -8.13 11.64 -4.66
CA SER A 228 -8.24 13.08 -4.38
C SER A 228 -9.26 13.38 -3.27
N THR A 229 -10.43 12.71 -3.32
CA THR A 229 -11.44 12.81 -2.26
C THR A 229 -10.87 12.35 -0.91
N PHE A 230 -10.21 11.20 -0.88
CA PHE A 230 -9.62 10.66 0.34
C PHE A 230 -8.51 11.57 0.92
N ILE A 231 -7.60 12.04 0.07
CA ILE A 231 -6.50 12.94 0.45
C ILE A 231 -7.04 14.19 1.15
N SER A 232 -8.19 14.72 0.71
CA SER A 232 -8.80 15.93 1.29
C SER A 232 -9.16 15.81 2.78
N PHE A 233 -9.37 14.59 3.31
CA PHE A 233 -9.59 14.37 4.76
C PHE A 233 -8.35 14.67 5.60
N TYR A 234 -7.16 14.65 5.01
CA TYR A 234 -5.87 14.78 5.69
C TYR A 234 -5.14 16.08 5.36
N LEU A 235 -5.57 16.82 4.33
CA LEU A 235 -5.03 18.14 4.03
C LEU A 235 -5.43 19.15 5.12
N GLY A 236 -4.44 19.84 5.65
CA GLY A 236 -4.59 20.92 6.63
C GLY A 236 -3.68 22.10 6.27
N ASN A 237 -3.88 23.24 6.91
CA ASN A 237 -3.15 24.48 6.59
C ASN A 237 -1.62 24.35 6.64
N GLN A 238 -1.11 23.40 7.44
CA GLN A 238 0.32 23.14 7.63
C GLN A 238 0.69 21.66 7.46
N SER A 239 -0.21 20.84 6.91
CA SER A 239 0.02 19.41 6.74
C SER A 239 -0.38 18.93 5.35
N ASN A 240 0.50 18.15 4.75
CA ASN A 240 0.30 17.54 3.45
C ASN A 240 -0.16 16.08 3.59
N CYS A 241 -0.85 15.60 2.56
CA CYS A 241 -1.17 14.18 2.44
C CYS A 241 -0.75 13.71 1.06
N HIS A 242 0.03 12.65 1.03
CA HIS A 242 0.46 11.98 -0.20
C HIS A 242 -0.15 10.58 -0.26
N LEU A 243 -0.58 10.17 -1.43
CA LEU A 243 -1.00 8.79 -1.69
C LEU A 243 -0.11 8.21 -2.77
N ILE A 244 0.63 7.16 -2.42
CA ILE A 244 1.42 6.36 -3.34
C ILE A 244 0.53 5.19 -3.75
N PHE A 245 0.15 5.18 -5.01
CA PHE A 245 -0.66 4.14 -5.61
C PHE A 245 0.24 3.10 -6.29
N PHE A 246 0.00 1.83 -5.98
CA PHE A 246 0.53 0.73 -6.74
C PHE A 246 -0.52 -0.36 -6.96
N TYR A 247 -0.31 -1.20 -7.96
CA TYR A 247 -1.30 -2.20 -8.33
C TYR A 247 -0.71 -3.54 -8.75
N GLN A 248 -1.57 -4.56 -8.77
CA GLN A 248 -1.33 -5.88 -9.35
C GLN A 248 -2.38 -6.14 -10.44
N THR A 249 -1.96 -6.61 -11.62
CA THR A 249 -2.88 -6.95 -12.71
C THR A 249 -3.39 -8.39 -12.61
N LEU A 250 -4.71 -8.59 -12.60
CA LEU A 250 -5.40 -9.89 -12.53
C LEU A 250 -6.16 -10.20 -13.83
N ILE A 251 -5.50 -10.07 -14.98
CA ILE A 251 -6.13 -10.36 -16.29
C ILE A 251 -5.93 -11.84 -16.63
N PRO A 252 -6.99 -12.58 -17.00
CA PRO A 252 -6.85 -13.95 -17.49
C PRO A 252 -6.41 -13.93 -18.96
N LYS A 253 -5.14 -14.24 -19.24
CA LYS A 253 -4.73 -14.76 -20.56
C LYS A 253 -3.81 -15.95 -20.37
N GLY A 254 -4.04 -16.99 -21.17
CA GLY A 254 -3.29 -18.24 -21.14
C GLY A 254 -1.79 -18.00 -21.28
N GLY A 255 -1.04 -18.47 -20.29
CA GLY A 255 0.41 -18.30 -20.18
C GLY A 255 0.79 -17.17 -19.22
N ASP A 256 1.17 -17.56 -18.00
CA ASP A 256 1.83 -16.77 -16.94
C ASP A 256 1.25 -15.37 -16.66
N SER A 257 0.44 -15.29 -15.59
CA SER A 257 -0.03 -14.03 -15.00
C SER A 257 1.14 -13.09 -14.66
N LEU A 258 1.38 -12.09 -15.51
CA LEU A 258 2.34 -11.01 -15.29
C LEU A 258 1.86 -10.08 -14.17
N ASN A 259 2.43 -10.23 -12.98
CA ASN A 259 2.18 -9.36 -11.82
C ASN A 259 2.95 -8.03 -11.92
N LEU A 260 2.64 -7.16 -12.88
CA LEU A 260 3.30 -5.85 -12.97
C LEU A 260 2.88 -4.96 -11.78
N ILE A 261 3.87 -4.47 -11.01
CA ILE A 261 3.70 -3.45 -9.97
C ILE A 261 4.18 -2.11 -10.52
N SER A 262 3.28 -1.14 -10.62
CA SER A 262 3.61 0.23 -11.09
C SER A 262 3.32 1.26 -10.00
N PHE A 263 4.22 2.22 -9.77
CA PHE A 263 4.06 3.27 -8.77
C PHE A 263 3.61 4.60 -9.37
N HIS A 264 2.60 5.23 -8.76
CA HIS A 264 2.14 6.56 -9.13
C HIS A 264 1.98 7.43 -7.87
N GLN A 265 2.48 8.67 -7.92
CA GLN A 265 2.09 9.71 -6.98
C GLN A 265 0.91 10.46 -7.58
N ILE A 266 -0.16 10.64 -6.78
CA ILE A 266 -1.38 11.35 -7.19
C ILE A 266 -1.39 12.76 -6.65
#